data_AF-A0A1W6SQ83-F1
#
_entry.id   AF-A0A1W6SQ83-F1
#
_cell.length_a   1.000
_cell.length_b   1.000
_cell.length_c   1.000
_cell.angle_alpha   90.00
_cell.angle_beta   90.00
_cell.angle_gamma   90.00
#
_symmetry.space_group_name_H-M   'P 1'
#
loop_
_entity.id
_entity.type
_entity.pdbx_description
1 polymer ?
#
loop_
_entity_poly.entity_id
_entity_poly.type
_entity_poly.pdbx_seq_one_letter_code
_entity_poly.pdbx_strand_id
1 'polypeptide(L)' 'MARTWTAEQKARQSALIQSWKPWESSTGPKTDEGKVTASQNRQRSLERARQGVIEARETLQSAQARLQKLTRR' A
#
# COMPACT_ATOMS: atom_id res chain seq x y z
N MET A 1 -2.78 -14.91 -13.87
CA MET A 1 -1.34 -15.08 -14.18
C MET A 1 -0.76 -13.72 -14.55
N ALA A 2 0.49 -13.43 -14.18
CA ALA A 2 1.15 -12.19 -14.60
C ALA A 2 1.45 -12.24 -16.11
N ARG A 3 1.29 -11.12 -16.82
CA ARG A 3 1.64 -11.04 -18.25
C ARG A 3 3.15 -11.21 -18.43
N THR A 4 3.56 -12.16 -19.27
CA THR A 4 4.95 -12.32 -19.69
C THR A 4 5.26 -11.37 -20.85
N TRP A 5 6.21 -10.45 -20.64
CA TRP A 5 6.66 -9.52 -21.68
C TRP A 5 7.73 -10.16 -22.56
N THR A 6 7.59 -10.06 -23.88
CA THR A 6 8.66 -10.43 -24.81
C THR A 6 9.78 -9.38 -24.78
N ALA A 7 10.97 -9.74 -25.25
CA ALA A 7 12.11 -8.81 -25.33
C ALA A 7 11.78 -7.58 -26.20
N GLU A 8 11.12 -7.79 -27.34
CA GLU A 8 10.68 -6.73 -28.25
C GLU A 8 9.68 -5.77 -27.58
N GLN A 9 8.71 -6.30 -26.82
CA GLN A 9 7.76 -5.48 -26.09
C GLN A 9 8.44 -4.62 -25.01
N LYS A 10 9.43 -5.18 -24.31
CA LYS A 10 10.25 -4.42 -23.34
C LYS A 10 11.04 -3.30 -24.03
N ALA A 11 11.65 -3.59 -25.17
CA ALA A 11 12.42 -2.61 -25.94
C ALA A 11 11.52 -1.47 -26.45
N ARG A 12 10.36 -1.79 -27.03
CA ARG A 12 9.36 -0.80 -27.46
C ARG A 12 8.92 0.08 -26.29
N GLN A 13 8.64 -0.52 -25.14
CA GLN A 13 8.19 0.25 -23.98
C GLN A 13 9.30 1.12 -23.38
N SER A 14 10.54 0.64 -23.39
CA SER A 14 11.72 1.43 -22.99
C SER A 14 11.87 2.67 -23.87
N ALA A 15 11.75 2.52 -25.20
CA ALA A 15 11.83 3.64 -26.13
C ALA A 15 10.73 4.70 -25.87
N LEU A 16 9.49 4.26 -25.60
CA LEU A 16 8.40 5.16 -25.24
C LEU A 16 8.65 5.90 -23.92
N ILE A 17 9.10 5.19 -22.88
CA ILE A 17 9.44 5.78 -21.59
C ILE A 17 10.56 6.82 -21.73
N GLN A 18 11.57 6.54 -22.55
CA GLN A 18 12.64 7.49 -22.86
C GLN A 18 12.15 8.71 -23.63
N SER A 19 11.10 8.56 -24.46
CA SER A 19 10.51 9.70 -25.18
C SER A 19 9.73 10.64 -24.25
N TRP A 20 8.98 10.10 -23.29
CA TRP A 20 8.12 10.90 -22.39
C TRP A 20 8.83 11.37 -21.13
N LYS A 21 9.96 10.74 -20.77
CA LYS A 21 10.82 11.09 -19.62
C LYS A 21 10.02 11.44 -18.35
N PRO A 22 9.10 10.59 -17.88
CA PRO A 22 8.17 10.94 -16.81
C PRO A 22 8.86 11.36 -15.50
N TRP A 23 10.11 10.97 -15.29
CA TRP A 23 10.92 11.39 -14.14
C TRP A 23 11.21 12.90 -14.12
N GLU A 24 11.25 13.59 -15.27
CA GLU A 24 11.47 15.04 -15.33
C GLU A 24 10.32 15.83 -14.69
N SER A 25 9.10 15.28 -14.71
CA SER A 25 7.91 15.84 -14.06
C SER A 25 7.63 15.24 -12.68
N SER A 26 8.60 14.56 -12.06
CA SER A 26 8.40 13.97 -10.73
C SER A 26 8.15 15.04 -9.67
N THR A 27 7.06 14.89 -8.92
CA THR A 27 6.65 15.77 -7.82
C THR A 27 7.14 15.30 -6.45
N GLY A 28 8.12 14.38 -6.42
CA GLY A 28 8.73 13.89 -5.19
C GLY A 28 9.43 15.00 -4.38
N PRO A 29 9.77 14.72 -3.10
CA PRO A 29 10.41 15.70 -2.24
C PRO A 29 11.80 16.08 -2.77
N LYS A 30 12.02 17.39 -2.96
CA LYS A 30 13.30 17.95 -3.44
C LYS A 30 14.23 18.38 -2.30
N THR A 31 13.69 18.65 -1.12
CA THR A 31 14.44 19.07 0.07
C THR A 31 14.71 17.89 1.00
N ASP A 32 15.70 18.03 1.88
CA ASP A 32 16.06 16.98 2.82
C ASP A 32 14.96 16.74 3.87
N GLU A 33 14.28 17.79 4.32
CA GLU A 33 13.11 17.69 5.21
C GLU A 33 11.97 16.92 4.53
N GLY A 34 11.76 17.17 3.23
CA GLY A 34 10.79 16.44 2.42
C GLY A 34 11.13 14.95 2.31
N LYS A 35 12.41 14.62 2.11
CA LYS A 35 12.87 13.22 2.04
C LYS A 35 12.68 12.50 3.38
N VAL A 36 13.04 13.16 4.50
CA VAL A 36 12.83 12.65 5.86
C VAL A 36 11.36 12.40 6.13
N THR A 37 10.47 13.27 5.65
CA THR A 37 9.03 13.06 5.79
C THR A 37 8.55 11.87 4.95
N ALA A 38 8.98 11.79 3.69
CA ALA A 38 8.57 10.72 2.78
C ALA A 38 9.08 9.33 3.22
N SER A 39 10.26 9.23 3.84
CA SER A 39 10.80 7.95 4.32
C SER A 39 9.96 7.33 5.45
N GLN A 40 9.17 8.14 6.16
CA GLN A 40 8.29 7.66 7.25
C GLN A 40 7.00 7.01 6.75
N ASN A 41 6.68 7.09 5.46
CA ASN A 41 5.41 6.59 4.91
C ASN A 41 5.15 5.11 5.20
N ARG A 42 6.21 4.28 5.17
CA ARG A 42 6.10 2.85 5.50
C ARG A 42 5.69 2.64 6.95
N GLN A 43 6.33 3.35 7.88
CA GLN A 43 6.03 3.24 9.30
C GLN A 43 4.59 3.68 9.59
N ARG A 44 4.17 4.84 9.07
CA ARG A 44 2.78 5.32 9.21
C ARG A 44 1.76 4.32 8.66
N SER A 45 2.07 3.68 7.53
CA SER A 45 1.21 2.63 6.97
C SER A 45 1.11 1.41 7.87
N LEU A 46 2.21 0.97 8.49
CA LEU A 46 2.21 -0.14 9.43
C LEU A 46 1.45 0.18 10.71
N GLU A 47 1.59 1.39 11.25
CA GLU A 47 0.84 1.86 12.42
C GLU A 47 -0.67 1.82 12.16
N ARG A 48 -1.11 2.34 11.00
CA ARG A 48 -2.53 2.26 10.58
C ARG A 48 -3.00 0.81 10.44
N ALA A 49 -2.18 -0.06 9.83
CA ALA A 49 -2.53 -1.47 9.69
C ALA A 49 -2.67 -2.18 11.05
N ARG A 50 -1.78 -1.88 12.01
CA ARG A 50 -1.86 -2.40 13.38
C ARG A 50 -3.13 -1.94 14.07
N GLN A 51 -3.48 -0.67 13.93
CA GLN A 51 -4.71 -0.12 14.49
C GLN A 51 -5.95 -0.84 13.94
N GLY A 52 -6.02 -1.05 12.61
CA GLY A 52 -7.11 -1.81 12.00
C GLY A 52 -7.22 -3.26 12.49
N VAL A 53 -6.09 -3.91 12.80
CA VAL A 53 -6.10 -5.27 13.38
C VAL A 53 -6.67 -5.26 14.81
N ILE A 54 -6.35 -4.24 15.61
CA ILE A 54 -6.88 -4.11 16.98
C ILE A 54 -8.40 -3.95 16.93
N GLU A 55 -8.90 -3.01 16.12
CA GLU A 55 -10.33 -2.76 15.94
C GLU A 55 -11.08 -3.99 15.42
N ALA A 56 -10.49 -4.72 14.48
CA ALA A 56 -11.06 -5.97 13.97
C ALA A 56 -11.16 -7.04 15.07
N ARG A 57 -10.15 -7.14 15.95
CA ARG A 57 -10.17 -8.09 17.08
C ARG A 57 -11.25 -7.74 18.09
N GLU A 58 -11.39 -6.48 18.46
CA GLU A 58 -12.44 -6.00 19.37
C GLU A 58 -13.83 -6.28 18.80
N THR A 59 -14.01 -5.99 17.52
CA THR A 59 -15.26 -6.26 16.79
C THR A 59 -15.57 -7.76 16.80
N LEU A 60 -14.59 -8.61 16.49
CA LEU A 60 -14.76 -10.06 16.50
C LEU A 60 -15.13 -10.57 17.90
N GLN A 61 -14.46 -10.10 18.95
CA GLN A 61 -14.73 -10.48 20.33
C GLN A 61 -16.17 -10.10 20.73
N SER A 62 -16.62 -8.90 20.36
CA SER A 62 -17.99 -8.46 20.63
C SER A 62 -19.03 -9.31 19.91
N ALA A 63 -18.78 -9.68 18.65
CA ALA A 63 -19.65 -10.53 17.85
C ALA A 63 -19.70 -11.96 18.42
N GLN A 64 -18.56 -12.51 18.85
CA GLN A 64 -18.48 -13.81 19.53
C GLN A 64 -19.27 -13.82 20.83
N ALA A 65 -19.12 -12.79 21.67
CA ALA A 65 -19.88 -12.67 22.91
C ALA A 65 -21.40 -12.59 22.65
N ARG A 66 -21.82 -11.87 21.61
CA ARG A 66 -23.22 -11.81 21.17
C ARG A 66 -23.73 -13.16 20.72
N LEU A 67 -22.96 -13.88 19.91
CA LEU A 67 -23.32 -15.23 19.45
C LEU A 67 -23.49 -16.18 20.63
N GLN A 68 -22.55 -16.19 21.58
CA GLN A 68 -22.63 -17.04 22.77
C GLN A 68 -23.90 -16.78 23.59
N LYS A 69 -24.33 -15.52 23.71
CA LYS A 69 -25.58 -15.18 24.41
C LYS A 69 -26.82 -15.73 23.71
N LEU A 70 -26.81 -15.78 22.37
CA LEU A 70 -27.92 -16.30 21.58
C LEU A 70 -27.97 -17.82 21.58
N THR A 71 -26.82 -18.49 21.62
CA THR A 71 -26.73 -19.97 21.56
C THR A 71 -26.82 -20.66 22.91
N ARG A 72 -26.58 -19.97 24.03
CA ARG A 72 -26.78 -20.49 25.40
C ARG A 72 -28.23 -20.40 25.91
N ARG A 73 -29.20 -20.18 25.02
CA ARG A 73 -30.64 -20.31 25.33
C ARG A 73 -31.15 -21.70 24.99
#